data_AF-A0A7W8PCK4-F1
#
_entry.id   AF-A0A7W8PCK4-F1
#
_cell.length_a   1.000
_cell.length_b   1.000
_cell.length_c   1.000
_cell.angle_alpha   90.00
_cell.angle_beta   90.00
_cell.angle_gamma   90.00
#
_symmetry.space_group_name_H-M   'P 1'
#
loop_
_entity.id
_entity.type
_entity.pdbx_description
1 polymer ?
#
loop_
_entity_poly.entity_id
_entity_poly.type
_entity_poly.pdbx_seq_one_letter_code
_entity_poly.pdbx_strand_id
1 'polypeptide(L)'
;MNQAALNRHSEALNALQGASNLSGIARSLVRAINQCHTENPGSQEIRDDPAIRFFVHHMAFLCNVGELDRKPDVYEALEKACEVGSATRKAELRTRQQA
;
A
#
# COMPACT_ATOMS: atom_id res chain seq x y z
N MET A 1 1.62 13.13 24.02
CA MET A 1 2.55 13.27 22.87
C MET A 1 1.70 13.57 21.65
N ASN A 2 1.89 14.74 21.04
CA ASN A 2 1.05 15.23 19.96
C ASN A 2 1.39 14.48 18.67
N GLN A 3 0.44 13.72 18.13
CA GLN A 3 0.60 12.93 16.90
C GLN A 3 0.77 13.83 15.64
N ALA A 4 0.68 15.14 15.82
CA ALA A 4 0.72 16.20 14.81
C ALA A 4 2.13 16.62 14.32
N ALA A 5 3.21 15.90 14.66
CA ALA A 5 4.56 16.27 14.19
C ALA A 5 5.40 15.08 13.69
N LEU A 6 4.77 14.07 13.09
CA LEU A 6 5.49 13.18 12.16
C LEU A 6 5.36 13.77 10.76
N ASN A 7 6.44 14.36 10.27
CA ASN A 7 6.52 14.88 8.91
C ASN A 7 6.57 13.68 7.93
N ARG A 8 5.66 13.61 6.97
CA ARG A 8 5.62 12.56 5.93
C ARG A 8 6.97 12.29 5.26
N HIS A 9 7.80 13.33 5.09
CA HIS A 9 9.13 13.21 4.53
C HIS A 9 10.11 12.50 5.47
N SER A 10 10.04 12.75 6.78
CA SER A 10 10.89 12.02 7.75
C SER A 10 10.45 10.57 7.91
N GLU A 11 9.15 10.28 7.83
CA GLU A 11 8.67 8.90 7.74
C GLU A 11 9.18 8.19 6.48
N ALA A 12 9.17 8.86 5.33
CA ALA A 12 9.67 8.30 4.07
C ALA A 12 11.17 7.96 4.17
N LEU A 13 11.97 8.83 4.78
CA LEU A 13 13.39 8.57 5.01
C LEU A 13 13.63 7.42 6.00
N ASN A 14 12.84 7.33 7.07
CA ASN A 14 12.94 6.21 8.02
C ASN A 14 12.56 4.87 7.38
N ALA A 15 11.66 4.86 6.41
CA ALA A 15 11.30 3.65 5.69
C ALA A 15 12.47 3.07 4.87
N LEU A 16 13.41 3.90 4.40
CA LEU A 16 14.65 3.44 3.74
C LEU A 16 15.57 2.65 4.67
N GLN A 17 15.48 2.87 5.99
CA GLN A 17 16.43 2.32 6.96
C GLN A 17 16.01 0.96 7.54
N GLY A 18 14.91 0.36 7.06
CA GLY A 18 14.53 -1.00 7.50
C GLY A 18 13.05 -1.34 7.45
N ALA A 19 12.20 -0.56 6.79
CA ALA A 19 10.79 -0.91 6.66
C ALA A 19 10.56 -1.91 5.52
N SER A 20 11.00 -3.16 5.70
CA SER A 20 10.78 -4.24 4.74
C SER A 20 9.39 -4.90 4.85
N ASN A 21 8.52 -4.37 5.72
CA ASN A 21 7.18 -4.93 5.93
C ASN A 21 6.10 -4.08 5.24
N LEU A 22 5.33 -4.71 4.36
CA LEU A 22 4.31 -4.07 3.54
C LEU A 22 3.25 -3.32 4.37
N SER A 23 2.85 -3.88 5.52
CA SER A 23 1.88 -3.28 6.43
C SER A 23 2.35 -1.95 7.03
N GLY A 24 3.66 -1.81 7.28
CA GLY A 24 4.29 -0.60 7.78
C GLY A 24 4.27 0.49 6.74
N ILE A 25 4.71 0.16 5.52
CA ILE A 25 4.68 1.07 4.37
C ILE A 25 3.26 1.54 4.08
N ALA A 26 2.27 0.64 4.06
CA ALA A 26 0.87 0.99 3.82
C ALA A 26 0.32 1.97 4.88
N ARG A 27 0.63 1.76 6.16
CA ARG A 27 0.22 2.68 7.24
C ARG A 27 0.89 4.05 7.11
N SER A 28 2.16 4.09 6.73
CA SER A 28 2.88 5.36 6.47
C SER A 28 2.31 6.10 5.27
N LEU A 29 1.95 5.40 4.19
CA LEU A 29 1.26 6.01 3.05
C LEU A 29 -0.06 6.67 3.47
N VAL A 30 -0.90 5.98 4.26
CA VAL A 30 -2.16 6.57 4.76
C VAL A 30 -1.90 7.82 5.60
N ARG A 31 -0.90 7.80 6.49
CA ARG A 31 -0.54 8.99 7.27
C ARG A 31 -0.05 10.15 6.39
N ALA A 32 0.77 9.87 5.39
CA ALA A 32 1.25 10.86 4.43
C ALA A 32 0.09 11.50 3.63
N ILE A 33 -0.85 10.68 3.16
CA ILE A 33 -2.06 11.16 2.46
C ILE A 33 -2.91 12.06 3.37
N ASN A 34 -3.10 11.67 4.63
CA ASN A 34 -3.87 12.46 5.60
C ASN A 34 -3.20 13.80 5.89
N GLN A 35 -1.87 13.81 6.08
CA GLN A 35 -1.12 15.05 6.26
C GLN A 35 -1.21 15.95 5.02
N CYS A 36 -1.06 15.37 3.83
CA CYS A 36 -1.22 16.09 2.56
C CYS A 36 -2.64 16.69 2.45
N HIS A 37 -3.69 15.95 2.80
CA HIS A 37 -5.06 16.48 2.83
C HIS A 37 -5.24 17.69 3.75
N THR A 38 -4.60 17.69 4.93
CA THR A 38 -4.70 18.83 5.86
C THR A 38 -4.08 20.12 5.31
N GLU A 39 -3.16 20.01 4.34
CA GLU A 39 -2.54 21.14 3.65
C GLU A 39 -3.42 21.68 2.50
N ASN A 40 -4.54 21.01 2.22
CA ASN A 40 -5.51 21.32 1.16
C ASN A 40 -4.89 21.57 -0.26
N PRO A 41 -3.95 20.74 -0.71
CA PRO A 41 -3.22 20.93 -1.96
C PRO A 41 -4.07 20.64 -3.19
N GLY A 42 -3.68 21.21 -4.33
CA GLY A 42 -4.27 20.89 -5.62
C GLY A 42 -3.94 19.45 -6.05
N SER A 43 -4.73 18.88 -6.98
CA SER A 43 -4.53 17.50 -7.45
C SER A 43 -3.13 17.25 -8.04
N GLN A 44 -2.51 18.27 -8.63
CA GLN A 44 -1.14 18.17 -9.16
C GLN A 44 -0.10 18.08 -8.03
N GLU A 45 -0.26 18.88 -6.98
CA GLU A 45 0.63 18.87 -5.81
C GLU A 45 0.58 17.53 -5.06
N ILE A 46 -0.60 16.90 -4.98
CA ILE A 46 -0.74 15.54 -4.42
C ILE A 46 0.00 14.52 -5.29
N ARG A 47 -0.12 14.62 -6.62
CA ARG A 47 0.54 13.71 -7.57
C ARG A 47 2.05 13.83 -7.53
N ASP A 48 2.55 15.04 -7.28
CA ASP A 48 3.97 15.35 -7.26
C ASP A 48 4.60 15.25 -5.86
N ASP A 49 3.79 14.97 -4.82
CA ASP A 49 4.29 14.83 -3.45
C ASP A 49 5.33 13.69 -3.35
N PRO A 50 6.57 14.00 -2.94
CA PRO A 50 7.66 13.04 -2.98
C PRO A 50 7.50 11.92 -1.95
N ALA A 51 6.88 12.18 -0.80
CA ALA A 51 6.67 11.15 0.22
C ALA A 51 5.59 10.14 -0.24
N ILE A 52 4.49 10.63 -0.81
CA ILE A 52 3.44 9.77 -1.39
C ILE A 52 4.04 8.90 -2.49
N ARG A 53 4.75 9.50 -3.45
CA ARG A 53 5.39 8.76 -4.55
C ARG A 53 6.38 7.71 -4.04
N PHE A 54 7.19 8.07 -3.05
CA PHE A 54 8.15 7.15 -2.44
C PHE A 54 7.47 5.90 -1.87
N PHE A 55 6.44 6.07 -1.05
CA PHE A 55 5.74 4.92 -0.46
C PHE A 55 5.05 4.05 -1.51
N VAL A 56 4.46 4.65 -2.56
CA VAL A 56 3.86 3.91 -3.68
C VAL A 56 4.91 3.09 -4.42
N HIS A 57 6.07 3.67 -4.75
CA HIS A 57 7.16 2.94 -5.40
C HIS A 57 7.72 1.82 -4.52
N HIS A 58 7.85 2.05 -3.21
CA HIS A 58 8.31 1.02 -2.28
C HIS A 58 7.29 -0.14 -2.17
N MET A 59 5.98 0.15 -2.12
CA MET A 59 4.95 -0.89 -2.19
C MET A 59 5.00 -1.68 -3.50
N ALA A 60 5.14 -0.99 -4.63
CA ALA A 60 5.32 -1.60 -5.94
C ALA A 60 6.50 -2.58 -5.94
N PHE A 61 7.66 -2.17 -5.41
CA PHE A 61 8.83 -3.04 -5.25
C PHE A 61 8.53 -4.26 -4.38
N LEU A 62 7.94 -4.08 -3.19
CA LEU A 62 7.62 -5.18 -2.27
C LEU A 62 6.59 -6.17 -2.84
N CYS A 63 5.70 -5.69 -3.70
CA CYS A 63 4.70 -6.51 -4.39
C CYS A 63 5.19 -7.07 -5.73
N ASN A 64 6.44 -6.81 -6.12
CA ASN A 64 7.00 -7.16 -7.43
C ASN A 64 6.18 -6.62 -8.62
N VAL A 65 5.65 -5.39 -8.49
CA VAL A 65 4.89 -4.65 -9.50
C VAL A 65 5.75 -3.47 -9.94
N GLY A 66 6.73 -3.72 -10.83
CA GLY A 66 7.72 -2.71 -11.25
C GLY A 66 7.12 -1.51 -11.98
N GLU A 67 6.01 -1.70 -12.67
CA GLU A 67 5.19 -0.67 -13.30
C GLU A 67 3.71 -1.04 -13.12
N LEU A 68 2.80 -0.06 -13.16
CA LEU A 68 1.37 -0.35 -13.28
C LEU A 68 1.17 -1.08 -14.61
N ASP A 69 0.97 -2.40 -14.54
CA ASP A 69 0.75 -3.21 -15.72
C ASP A 69 -0.58 -2.77 -16.35
N ARG A 70 -0.49 -2.09 -17.50
CA ARG A 70 -1.66 -1.53 -18.19
C ARG A 70 -2.37 -2.57 -19.06
N LYS A 71 -1.90 -3.81 -19.03
CA LYS A 71 -2.46 -4.88 -19.83
C LYS A 71 -3.64 -5.53 -19.08
N PRO A 72 -4.84 -5.58 -19.69
CA PRO A 72 -6.03 -6.13 -19.04
C PRO A 72 -5.89 -7.60 -18.60
N ASP A 73 -5.10 -8.41 -19.32
CA ASP A 73 -4.85 -9.82 -19.03
C ASP A 73 -4.16 -10.05 -17.68
N VAL A 74 -3.27 -9.15 -17.27
CA VAL A 74 -2.61 -9.19 -15.95
C VAL A 74 -3.63 -8.92 -14.84
N TYR A 75 -4.55 -7.97 -15.06
CA TYR A 75 -5.63 -7.69 -14.13
C TYR A 75 -6.56 -8.91 -13.95
N GLU A 76 -7.00 -9.52 -15.05
CA GLU A 76 -7.87 -10.71 -15.03
C GLU A 76 -7.19 -11.91 -14.35
N ALA A 77 -5.88 -12.11 -14.60
CA ALA A 77 -5.12 -13.19 -13.96
C ALA A 77 -5.01 -13.00 -12.44
N LEU A 78 -4.77 -11.76 -11.99
CA LEU A 78 -4.70 -11.41 -10.57
C LEU A 78 -6.08 -11.52 -9.89
N GLU A 79 -7.15 -11.10 -10.56
CA GLU A 79 -8.52 -11.26 -10.09
C GLU A 79 -8.85 -12.75 -9.88
N LYS A 80 -8.62 -13.59 -10.89
CA LYS A 80 -8.83 -15.04 -10.80
C LYS A 80 -8.03 -15.69 -9.67
N ALA A 81 -6.78 -15.27 -9.47
CA ALA A 81 -5.96 -15.77 -8.36
C ALA A 81 -6.56 -15.39 -6.99
N CYS A 82 -7.09 -14.17 -6.85
CA CYS A 82 -7.80 -13.73 -5.64
C CYS A 82 -9.06 -14.56 -5.37
N GLU A 83 -9.86 -14.84 -6.41
CA GLU A 83 -11.07 -15.67 -6.30
C GLU A 83 -10.75 -17.09 -5.81
N VAL A 84 -9.75 -17.73 -6.43
CA VAL A 84 -9.29 -19.07 -6.04
C VAL A 84 -8.81 -19.07 -4.58
N GLY A 85 -7.95 -18.12 -4.18
CA GLY A 85 -7.45 -18.03 -2.81
C GLY A 85 -8.56 -17.82 -1.78
N SER A 86 -9.55 -17.00 -2.10
CA SER A 86 -10.73 -16.74 -1.25
C SER A 86 -11.59 -18.00 -1.08
N ALA A 87 -11.84 -18.74 -2.17
CA ALA A 87 -12.60 -19.98 -2.14
C ALA A 87 -11.90 -21.06 -1.30
N THR A 88 -10.59 -21.24 -1.50
CA THR A 88 -9.78 -22.21 -0.73
C THR A 88 -9.82 -21.89 0.77
N ARG A 89 -9.59 -20.63 1.16
CA ARG A 89 -9.62 -20.24 2.57
C ARG A 89 -11.00 -20.40 3.21
N LYS A 90 -12.08 -20.17 2.44
CA LYS A 90 -13.46 -20.45 2.91
C LYS A 90 -13.71 -21.94 3.13
N ALA A 91 -13.19 -22.80 2.24
CA ALA A 91 -13.31 -24.25 2.40
C ALA A 91 -12.56 -24.74 3.65
N GLU A 92 -11.31 -24.29 3.85
CA GLU A 92 -10.50 -24.64 5.03
C GLU A 92 -11.17 -24.24 6.36
N LEU A 93 -11.78 -23.05 6.42
CA LEU A 93 -12.50 -22.58 7.60
C LEU A 93 -13.75 -23.43 7.88
N ARG A 94 -14.49 -23.86 6.85
CA ARG A 94 -15.66 -24.73 7.01
C ARG A 94 -15.25 -26.11 7.53
N THR A 95 -14.18 -26.69 7.00
CA THR A 95 -13.67 -28.00 7.46
C THR A 95 -13.20 -27.94 8.91
N ARG A 96 -12.59 -26.84 9.36
CA ARG A 96 -12.17 -26.63 10.76
C ARG A 96 -13.33 -26.39 11.74
N GLN A 97 -14.48 -25.92 11.27
CA GLN A 97 -15.68 -25.71 12.10
C GLN A 97 -16.54 -26.98 12.22
N GLN A 98 -16.25 -28.01 11.41
CA GLN A 98 -16.95 -29.30 11.37
C GLN A 98 -16.16 -30.44 12.03
N ALA A 99 -14.92 -30.16 12.49
CA ALA A 99 -14.06 -31.06 13.25
C ALA A 99 -14.08 -30.65 14.73
#